data_AF-A0A7R9HF84-F1
#
_entry.id   AF-A0A7R9HF84-F1
#
_cell.length_a   1.000
_cell.length_b   1.000
_cell.length_c   1.000
_cell.angle_alpha   90.00
_cell.angle_beta   90.00
_cell.angle_gamma   90.00
#
_symmetry.space_group_name_H-M   'P 1'
#
loop_
_entity.id
_entity.type
_entity.pdbx_description
1 polymer ?
#
loop_
_entity_poly.entity_id
_entity_poly.type
_entity_poly.pdbx_seq_one_letter_code
_entity_poly.pdbx_strand_id
1 'polypeptide(L)'
;FQVFTFEYLEPYENGSCSLYSNCLQCLTDSMCGWCDLTSLCYSRLLNEMEVCSRDDEWRYLTLLPATCANCSNYISCETCVGSGLCEWWTEDAKCARKGRSTEAVLSLRECPAPCHLRENCSQCLDDRGRCVWCEATQ
;
A
#
# COMPACT_ATOMS: atom_id res chain seq x y z
N PHE A 1 23.03 21.26 -26.83
CA PHE A 1 22.77 20.20 -25.84
C PHE A 1 21.30 19.89 -25.86
N GLN A 2 20.92 18.70 -26.32
CA GLN A 2 19.54 18.23 -26.32
C GLN A 2 19.37 17.36 -25.07
N VAL A 3 18.54 17.81 -24.14
CA VAL A 3 18.26 17.06 -22.91
C VAL A 3 17.22 16.02 -23.30
N PHE A 4 17.60 14.74 -23.32
CA PHE A 4 16.63 13.67 -23.44
C PHE A 4 15.83 13.63 -22.14
N THR A 5 14.59 14.15 -22.19
CA THR A 5 13.62 13.99 -21.11
C THR A 5 12.99 12.60 -21.21
N PHE A 6 12.42 12.13 -20.10
CA PHE A 6 11.82 10.79 -19.97
C PHE A 6 10.79 10.48 -21.07
N GLU A 7 10.15 11.50 -21.64
CA GLU A 7 9.14 11.39 -22.70
C GLU A 7 9.67 10.83 -24.04
N TYR A 8 10.99 10.83 -24.25
CA TYR A 8 11.63 10.32 -25.47
C TYR A 8 12.16 8.89 -25.35
N LEU A 9 12.06 8.28 -24.16
CA LEU A 9 12.46 6.91 -23.93
C LEU A 9 11.27 5.98 -24.19
N GLU A 10 11.54 4.89 -24.89
CA GLU A 10 10.57 3.80 -24.99
C GLU A 10 10.31 3.24 -23.58
N PRO A 11 9.05 2.99 -23.20
CA PRO A 11 8.71 2.36 -21.94
C PRO A 11 9.38 0.98 -21.81
N TYR A 12 9.69 0.59 -20.57
CA TYR A 12 10.22 -0.75 -20.32
C TYR A 12 9.15 -1.82 -20.57
N GLU A 13 9.48 -2.84 -21.36
CA GLU A 13 8.59 -3.93 -21.73
C GLU A 13 9.27 -5.29 -21.58
N ASN A 14 8.76 -6.12 -20.66
CA ASN A 14 9.23 -7.49 -20.46
C ASN A 14 8.06 -8.47 -20.25
N GLY A 15 6.90 -7.99 -19.81
CA GLY A 15 5.67 -8.78 -19.67
C GLY A 15 5.69 -9.77 -18.51
N SER A 16 6.72 -9.73 -17.66
CA SER A 16 6.85 -10.62 -16.48
C SER A 16 6.05 -10.09 -15.27
N CYS A 17 4.76 -9.81 -15.49
CA CYS A 17 3.90 -9.08 -14.56
C CYS A 17 3.74 -9.78 -13.20
N SER A 18 3.75 -11.11 -13.17
CA SER A 18 3.58 -11.91 -11.95
C SER A 18 4.70 -11.75 -10.92
N LEU A 19 5.84 -11.14 -11.30
CA LEU A 19 6.95 -10.87 -10.38
C LEU A 19 6.70 -9.66 -9.47
N TYR A 20 5.71 -8.84 -9.80
CA TYR A 20 5.45 -7.59 -9.10
C TYR A 20 4.37 -7.74 -8.03
N SER A 21 4.70 -7.30 -6.81
CA SER A 21 3.84 -7.46 -5.62
C SER A 21 3.15 -6.18 -5.17
N ASN A 22 3.35 -5.07 -5.87
CA ASN A 22 2.68 -3.80 -5.60
C ASN A 22 2.38 -3.01 -6.88
N CYS A 23 1.36 -2.15 -6.83
CA CYS A 23 0.86 -1.36 -7.95
C CYS A 23 1.95 -0.54 -8.66
N LEU A 24 2.74 0.23 -7.91
CA LEU A 24 3.77 1.08 -8.52
C LEU A 24 4.87 0.28 -9.22
N GLN A 25 5.24 -0.88 -8.67
CA GLN A 25 6.22 -1.78 -9.28
C GLN A 25 5.63 -2.45 -10.53
N CYS A 26 4.36 -2.87 -10.49
CA CYS A 26 3.65 -3.41 -11.63
C CYS A 26 3.67 -2.45 -12.83
N LEU A 27 3.45 -1.16 -12.56
CA LEU A 27 3.39 -0.11 -13.59
C LEU A 27 4.75 0.39 -14.07
N THR A 28 5.85 -0.23 -13.63
CA THR A 28 7.17 0.01 -14.25
C THR A 28 7.31 -0.69 -15.60
N ASP A 29 6.48 -1.70 -15.87
CA ASP A 29 6.41 -2.42 -17.14
C ASP A 29 5.13 -2.02 -17.89
N SER A 30 5.25 -1.44 -19.09
CA SER A 30 4.09 -0.96 -19.86
C SER A 30 3.22 -2.09 -20.41
N MET A 31 3.65 -3.34 -20.35
CA MET A 31 2.84 -4.51 -20.69
C MET A 31 1.97 -4.99 -19.53
N CYS A 32 2.11 -4.39 -18.34
CA CYS A 32 1.45 -4.83 -17.12
C CYS A 32 0.40 -3.82 -16.61
N GLY A 33 -0.60 -4.33 -15.90
CA GLY A 33 -1.68 -3.59 -15.25
C GLY A 33 -1.99 -4.18 -13.88
N TRP A 34 -2.34 -3.31 -12.93
CA TRP A 34 -2.58 -3.70 -11.54
C TRP A 34 -4.06 -3.90 -11.25
N CYS A 35 -4.42 -4.99 -10.58
CA CYS A 35 -5.78 -5.22 -10.11
C CYS A 35 -5.90 -4.92 -8.61
N ASP A 36 -6.67 -3.89 -8.25
CA ASP A 36 -6.90 -3.52 -6.85
C ASP A 36 -7.78 -4.53 -6.10
N LEU A 37 -8.67 -5.25 -6.79
CA LEU A 37 -9.50 -6.29 -6.16
C LEU A 37 -8.62 -7.45 -5.68
N THR A 38 -7.83 -8.04 -6.57
CA THR A 38 -7.02 -9.22 -6.25
C THR A 38 -5.66 -8.88 -5.63
N SER A 39 -5.25 -7.60 -5.67
CA SER A 39 -3.92 -7.14 -5.27
C SER A 39 -2.79 -7.83 -6.05
N LEU A 40 -3.02 -8.06 -7.35
CA LEU A 40 -2.09 -8.76 -8.24
C LEU A 40 -1.83 -7.95 -9.51
N CYS A 41 -0.66 -8.19 -10.10
CA CYS A 41 -0.24 -7.60 -11.37
C CYS A 41 -0.47 -8.59 -12.52
N TYR A 42 -1.16 -8.15 -13.55
CA TYR A 42 -1.51 -8.95 -14.72
C TYR A 42 -0.98 -8.32 -16.01
N SER A 43 -0.88 -9.13 -17.07
CA SER A 43 -0.63 -8.59 -18.41
C SER A 43 -1.85 -7.85 -18.92
N ARG A 44 -1.64 -6.72 -19.60
CA ARG A 44 -2.69 -5.93 -20.26
C ARG A 44 -3.38 -6.67 -21.41
N LEU A 45 -2.81 -7.77 -21.88
CA LEU A 45 -3.38 -8.59 -22.95
C LEU A 45 -4.44 -9.58 -22.44
N LEU A 46 -4.58 -9.74 -21.13
CA LEU A 46 -5.56 -10.65 -20.52
C LEU A 46 -6.93 -9.99 -20.43
N ASN A 47 -7.98 -10.81 -20.41
CA ASN A 47 -9.35 -10.36 -20.22
C ASN A 47 -9.55 -9.89 -18.77
N GLU A 48 -9.70 -8.59 -18.57
CA GLU A 48 -9.80 -7.94 -17.25
C GLU A 48 -11.02 -8.42 -16.45
N MET A 49 -12.13 -8.75 -17.13
CA MET A 49 -13.34 -9.29 -16.50
C MET A 49 -13.10 -10.66 -15.86
N GLU A 50 -12.10 -11.41 -16.34
CA GLU A 50 -11.74 -12.72 -15.79
C GLU A 50 -10.67 -12.56 -14.69
N VAL A 51 -9.60 -11.83 -14.98
CA VAL A 51 -8.43 -11.79 -14.08
C VAL A 51 -8.56 -10.81 -12.93
N CYS A 52 -9.33 -9.73 -13.09
CA CYS A 52 -9.58 -8.73 -12.07
C CYS A 52 -11.03 -8.78 -11.59
N SER A 53 -11.43 -9.97 -11.11
CA SER A 53 -12.75 -10.23 -10.56
C SER A 53 -12.67 -10.88 -9.18
N ARG A 54 -13.65 -10.59 -8.32
CA ARG A 54 -13.85 -11.20 -7.00
C ARG A 54 -15.33 -11.10 -6.63
N ASP A 55 -15.94 -12.20 -6.20
CA ASP A 55 -17.32 -12.26 -5.68
C ASP A 55 -18.36 -11.56 -6.60
N ASP A 56 -18.33 -11.90 -7.90
CA ASP A 56 -19.16 -11.32 -8.97
C ASP A 56 -18.94 -9.83 -9.28
N GLU A 57 -18.02 -9.15 -8.59
CA GLU A 57 -17.53 -7.80 -8.94
C GLU A 57 -16.25 -7.90 -9.78
N TRP A 58 -16.16 -7.13 -10.85
CA TRP A 58 -14.94 -6.99 -11.65
C TRP A 58 -14.55 -5.52 -11.80
N ARG A 59 -13.27 -5.25 -12.03
CA ARG A 59 -12.73 -3.90 -12.26
C ARG A 59 -11.71 -3.89 -13.39
N TYR A 60 -11.54 -2.71 -13.99
CA TYR A 60 -10.46 -2.46 -14.93
C TYR A 60 -9.09 -2.50 -14.23
N LEU A 61 -8.05 -2.86 -14.98
CA LEU A 61 -6.70 -2.77 -14.48
C LEU A 61 -6.28 -1.30 -14.34
N THR A 62 -5.69 -0.96 -13.21
CA THR A 62 -4.98 0.30 -13.01
C THR A 62 -3.75 0.30 -13.92
N LEU A 63 -3.67 1.30 -14.81
CA LEU A 63 -2.58 1.46 -15.80
C LEU A 63 -1.71 2.69 -15.57
N LEU A 64 -2.14 3.60 -14.68
CA LEU A 64 -1.47 4.87 -14.42
C LEU A 64 -0.98 4.91 -12.97
N PRO A 65 0.30 5.27 -12.70
CA PRO A 65 0.82 5.34 -11.34
C PRO A 65 0.02 6.25 -10.41
N ALA A 66 -0.60 7.30 -10.97
CA ALA A 66 -1.43 8.25 -10.23
C ALA A 66 -2.76 7.64 -9.73
N THR A 67 -3.21 6.52 -10.29
CA THR A 67 -4.44 5.83 -9.86
C THR A 67 -4.19 4.73 -8.84
N CYS A 68 -2.92 4.39 -8.55
CA CYS A 68 -2.59 3.49 -7.45
C CYS A 68 -3.09 4.06 -6.10
N ALA A 69 -3.41 3.17 -5.15
CA ALA A 69 -3.84 3.58 -3.81
C ALA A 69 -2.86 4.55 -3.15
N ASN A 70 -3.34 5.73 -2.78
CA ASN A 70 -2.55 6.71 -2.05
C ASN A 70 -2.54 6.34 -0.56
N CYS A 71 -1.61 5.48 -0.17
CA CYS A 71 -1.50 4.97 1.20
C CYS A 71 -1.37 6.09 2.24
N SER A 72 -0.80 7.25 1.88
CA SER A 72 -0.66 8.40 2.78
C SER A 72 -2.00 9.00 3.23
N ASN A 73 -3.12 8.67 2.55
CA ASN A 73 -4.46 9.10 2.97
C ASN A 73 -5.00 8.31 4.17
N TYR A 74 -4.44 7.14 4.47
CA TYR A 74 -4.84 6.36 5.64
C TYR A 74 -4.06 6.80 6.87
N ILE A 75 -4.76 7.44 7.80
CA ILE A 75 -4.17 7.99 9.03
C ILE A 75 -4.20 7.03 10.21
N SER A 76 -4.92 5.90 10.10
CA SER A 76 -4.99 4.88 11.15
C SER A 76 -4.50 3.52 10.65
N CYS A 77 -4.00 2.69 11.56
CA CYS A 77 -3.55 1.34 11.23
C CYS A 77 -4.69 0.50 10.63
N GLU A 78 -5.88 0.60 11.21
CA GLU A 78 -7.04 -0.20 10.80
C GLU A 78 -7.48 0.12 9.37
N THR A 79 -7.53 1.41 9.01
CA THR A 79 -7.91 1.84 7.67
C THR A 79 -6.81 1.54 6.65
N CYS A 80 -5.54 1.72 7.03
CA CYS A 80 -4.39 1.40 6.19
C CYS A 80 -4.36 -0.08 5.82
N VAL A 81 -4.41 -0.94 6.83
CA VAL A 81 -4.23 -2.38 6.68
C VAL A 81 -5.52 -3.05 6.20
N GLY A 82 -6.68 -2.54 6.61
CA GLY A 82 -7.99 -3.02 6.16
C GLY A 82 -8.20 -2.90 4.65
N SER A 83 -7.49 -1.97 3.99
CA SER A 83 -7.51 -1.87 2.52
C SER A 83 -6.88 -3.07 1.81
N GLY A 84 -5.99 -3.81 2.48
CA GLY A 84 -5.21 -4.90 1.89
C GLY A 84 -4.15 -4.45 0.87
N LEU A 85 -4.04 -3.16 0.55
CA LEU A 85 -3.14 -2.62 -0.47
C LEU A 85 -1.87 -1.97 0.12
N CYS A 86 -1.94 -1.55 1.38
CA CYS A 86 -0.88 -0.81 2.06
C CYS A 86 -0.33 -1.57 3.29
N GLU A 87 0.74 -1.06 3.87
CA GLU A 87 1.36 -1.56 5.11
C GLU A 87 1.49 -0.42 6.13
N TRP A 88 1.36 -0.74 7.43
CA TRP A 88 1.47 0.27 8.50
C TRP A 88 2.84 0.24 9.16
N TRP A 89 3.49 1.39 9.28
CA TRP A 89 4.78 1.54 9.92
C TRP A 89 4.60 2.05 11.34
N THR A 90 4.77 1.15 12.32
CA THR A 90 4.51 1.43 13.74
C THR A 90 5.45 2.46 14.34
N GLU A 91 6.73 2.44 13.94
CA GLU A 91 7.73 3.43 14.38
C GLU A 91 7.38 4.83 13.92
N ASP A 92 6.81 4.92 12.72
CA ASP A 92 6.48 6.18 12.09
C ASP A 92 5.04 6.65 12.31
N ALA A 93 4.20 5.76 12.86
CA ALA A 93 2.75 5.93 12.94
C ALA A 93 2.16 6.42 11.60
N LYS A 94 2.57 5.79 10.49
CA LYS A 94 2.13 6.18 9.14
C LYS A 94 1.83 4.97 8.27
N CYS A 95 0.91 5.16 7.34
CA CYS A 95 0.63 4.18 6.30
C CYS A 95 1.57 4.40 5.10
N ALA A 96 2.07 3.30 4.54
CA ALA A 96 2.99 3.31 3.41
C ALA A 96 2.66 2.20 2.40
N ARG A 97 3.27 2.30 1.22
CA ARG A 97 3.20 1.25 0.20
C ARG A 97 3.88 -0.03 0.69
N LYS A 98 3.35 -1.18 0.29
CA LYS A 98 3.88 -2.51 0.65
C LYS A 98 5.31 -2.74 0.14
N GLY A 99 6.08 -3.50 0.91
CA GLY A 99 7.36 -4.08 0.50
C GLY A 99 8.57 -3.18 0.75
N ARG A 100 8.45 -2.17 1.62
CA ARG A 100 9.57 -1.28 1.95
C ARG A 100 10.10 -1.48 3.37
N SER A 101 9.28 -1.94 4.32
CA SER A 101 9.71 -2.27 5.68
C SER A 101 9.48 -3.74 6.01
N THR A 102 10.42 -4.36 6.73
CA THR A 102 10.33 -5.75 7.21
C THR A 102 9.49 -5.89 8.48
N GLU A 103 9.31 -4.79 9.22
CA GLU A 103 8.55 -4.75 10.48
C GLU A 103 7.19 -4.06 10.32
N ALA A 104 6.70 -3.92 9.08
CA ALA A 104 5.42 -3.31 8.84
C ALA A 104 4.27 -4.24 9.24
N VAL A 105 3.22 -3.64 9.79
CA VAL A 105 1.99 -4.34 10.14
C VAL A 105 1.15 -4.54 8.87
N LEU A 106 0.77 -5.79 8.62
CA LEU A 106 0.00 -6.23 7.44
C LEU A 106 -1.37 -6.81 7.80
N SER A 107 -1.65 -7.00 9.10
CA SER A 107 -2.89 -7.56 9.62
C SER A 107 -3.51 -6.65 10.67
N LEU A 108 -4.84 -6.54 10.67
CA LEU A 108 -5.60 -5.76 11.67
C LEU A 108 -5.29 -6.20 13.11
N ARG A 109 -4.93 -7.47 13.32
CA ARG A 109 -4.64 -8.02 14.66
C ARG A 109 -3.30 -7.54 15.24
N GLU A 110 -2.41 -7.07 14.38
CA GLU A 110 -1.08 -6.58 14.75
C GLU A 110 -1.08 -5.05 14.92
N CYS A 111 -2.22 -4.38 14.70
CA CYS A 111 -2.33 -2.95 14.93
C CYS A 111 -2.19 -2.61 16.43
N PRO A 112 -1.34 -1.63 16.78
CA PRO A 112 -1.19 -1.21 18.17
C PRO A 112 -2.48 -0.53 18.66
N ALA A 113 -2.75 -0.63 19.96
CA ALA A 113 -3.88 0.06 20.57
C ALA A 113 -3.75 1.58 20.37
N PRO A 114 -4.84 2.27 19.95
CA PRO A 114 -4.89 3.73 19.90
C PRO A 114 -4.51 4.38 21.23
N CYS A 115 -3.81 5.51 21.20
CA CYS A 115 -3.30 6.16 22.41
C CYS A 115 -4.38 6.45 23.46
N HIS A 116 -5.59 6.80 23.05
CA HIS A 116 -6.72 7.13 23.94
C HIS A 116 -7.31 5.91 24.67
N LEU A 117 -6.95 4.69 24.27
CA LEU A 117 -7.38 3.44 24.92
C LEU A 117 -6.30 2.86 25.85
N ARG A 118 -5.14 3.52 25.96
CA ARG A 118 -4.04 3.08 26.82
C ARG A 118 -4.25 3.66 28.22
N GLU A 119 -4.21 2.81 29.24
CA GLU A 119 -4.65 3.18 30.60
C GLU A 119 -3.49 3.62 31.51
N ASN A 120 -2.25 3.32 31.16
CA ASN A 120 -1.09 3.65 31.99
C ASN A 120 0.10 4.18 31.19
N CYS A 121 0.99 4.88 31.90
CA CYS A 121 2.18 5.52 31.34
C CYS A 121 3.09 4.53 30.58
N SER A 122 3.33 3.34 31.16
CA SER A 122 4.12 2.29 30.52
C SER A 122 3.52 1.84 29.19
N GLN A 123 2.21 1.55 29.12
CA GLN A 123 1.53 1.23 27.86
C GLN A 123 1.62 2.39 26.86
N CYS A 124 1.55 3.64 27.33
CA CYS A 124 1.63 4.79 26.44
C CYS A 124 3.03 4.99 25.83
N LEU A 125 4.09 4.80 26.62
CA LEU A 125 5.46 5.13 26.20
C LEU A 125 6.24 3.94 25.64
N ASP A 126 5.98 2.72 26.11
CA ASP A 126 6.72 1.53 25.70
C ASP A 126 6.18 0.91 24.41
N ASP A 127 4.88 1.06 24.13
CA ASP A 127 4.27 0.53 22.91
C ASP A 127 4.46 1.47 21.71
N ARG A 128 4.80 0.87 20.56
CA ARG A 128 4.95 1.55 19.26
C ARG A 128 3.69 2.37 18.92
N GLY A 129 3.85 3.48 18.20
CA GLY A 129 2.74 4.37 17.82
C GLY A 129 2.88 5.85 18.21
N ARG A 130 4.04 6.27 18.71
CA ARG A 130 4.38 7.68 19.00
C ARG A 130 3.34 8.41 19.89
N CYS A 131 2.81 7.72 20.89
CA CYS A 131 1.91 8.32 21.85
C CYS A 131 2.66 9.24 22.83
N VAL A 132 1.95 10.22 23.39
CA VAL A 132 2.49 11.11 24.43
C VAL A 132 1.61 10.97 25.67
N TRP A 133 2.23 10.75 26.83
CA TRP A 133 1.54 10.69 28.11
C TRP A 133 1.59 12.05 28.81
N CYS A 134 0.48 12.47 29.42
CA CYS A 134 0.43 13.65 30.26
C CYS A 134 0.03 13.24 31.68
N GLU A 135 0.91 13.47 32.65
CA GLU A 135 0.64 13.14 34.06
C GLU A 135 -0.50 13.98 34.66
N ALA A 136 -0.75 15.17 34.10
CA ALA A 136 -1.79 16.10 34.58
C ALA A 136 -3.24 15.65 34.30
N THR A 137 -3.46 14.54 33.57
CA THR A 137 -4.80 14.02 33.24
C THR A 137 -5.23 12.80 34.07
N GLN A 138 -4.56 12.55 35.21
CA GLN A 138 -4.85 11.44 36.13
C GLN A 138 -5.76 11.86 37.29
#